data_AF-A0A8H3IEY2-F1
#
_entry.id   AF-A0A8H3IEY2-F1
#
_cell.length_a   1.000
_cell.length_b   1.000
_cell.length_c   1.000
_cell.angle_alpha   90.00
_cell.angle_beta   90.00
_cell.angle_gamma   90.00
#
_symmetry.space_group_name_H-M   'P 1'
#
loop_
_entity.id
_entity.type
_entity.pdbx_description
1 polymer ?
#
loop_
_entity_poly.entity_id
_entity_poly.type
_entity_poly.pdbx_seq_one_letter_code
_entity_poly.pdbx_strand_id
1 'polypeptide(L)'
;MKFLCFHGATTNSEHFKKVIYHLRRNLELDGTATFYFLEALFEAEPTPDIEYECPAPNLRWFDYDHLDLSKGVKHFAEMATFNGMTSPEDGVRRAWGRYGKGVGSSAELMLDYVRNIIEDEGPFHGVIGASEGGSAAATVLFDQLGLARKHGQPCPIQCGIFFVSTPPMTEDGEGCLLCDDDDRRITIPTCHIYSEKDLLCWMAKALQNVCQEDGKTIILHEGGHTIPHTEKLMADVAEFVRRVKQGSTQETPLIVHNAAQG
;
A
#
# COMPACT_ATOMS: atom_id res chain seq x y z
N MET A 1 -13.19 -13.70 -1.91
CA MET A 1 -11.84 -13.27 -2.32
C MET A 1 -10.91 -13.40 -1.13
N LYS A 2 -9.76 -14.07 -1.26
CA LYS A 2 -8.74 -14.15 -0.18
C LYS A 2 -7.74 -13.00 -0.40
N PHE A 3 -7.57 -12.12 0.58
CA PHE A 3 -6.66 -10.97 0.50
C PHE A 3 -5.37 -11.21 1.27
N LEU A 4 -4.25 -10.81 0.67
CA LEU A 4 -2.95 -10.75 1.33
C LEU A 4 -2.73 -9.33 1.88
N CYS A 5 -2.48 -9.21 3.19
CA CYS A 5 -2.52 -7.94 3.91
C CYS A 5 -1.15 -7.53 4.47
N PHE A 6 -0.72 -6.31 4.16
CA PHE A 6 0.60 -5.75 4.47
C PHE A 6 0.47 -4.52 5.38
N HIS A 7 0.95 -4.64 6.63
CA HIS A 7 0.89 -3.55 7.61
C HIS A 7 1.88 -2.42 7.27
N GLY A 8 1.69 -1.23 7.86
CA GLY A 8 2.61 -0.09 7.66
C GLY A 8 3.95 -0.25 8.41
N ALA A 9 4.92 0.59 8.07
CA ALA A 9 6.21 0.64 8.75
C ALA A 9 6.03 0.84 10.26
N THR A 10 6.91 0.26 11.07
CA THR A 10 6.92 0.37 12.55
C THR A 10 5.64 -0.13 13.22
N THR A 11 4.85 -0.97 12.55
CA THR A 11 3.64 -1.61 13.10
C THR A 11 3.72 -3.13 12.91
N ASN A 12 2.61 -3.84 13.11
CA ASN A 12 2.52 -5.29 12.91
C ASN A 12 1.14 -5.72 12.38
N SER A 13 1.01 -7.00 12.06
CA SER A 13 -0.20 -7.61 11.52
C SER A 13 -1.43 -7.41 12.41
N GLU A 14 -1.26 -7.54 13.74
CA GLU A 14 -2.36 -7.44 14.71
C GLU A 14 -2.88 -6.01 14.85
N HIS A 15 -2.00 -5.01 14.80
CA HIS A 15 -2.43 -3.61 14.71
C HIS A 15 -3.19 -3.36 13.41
N PHE A 16 -2.66 -3.77 12.25
CA PHE A 16 -3.32 -3.53 10.98
C PHE A 16 -4.72 -4.19 10.92
N LYS A 17 -4.84 -5.41 11.42
CA LYS A 17 -6.11 -6.15 11.55
C LYS A 17 -7.16 -5.46 12.42
N LYS A 18 -6.73 -4.68 13.43
CA LYS A 18 -7.62 -3.84 14.25
C LYS A 18 -8.03 -2.58 13.51
N VAL A 19 -7.09 -1.91 12.84
CA VAL A 19 -7.35 -0.64 12.15
C VAL A 19 -8.31 -0.81 10.97
N ILE A 20 -8.21 -1.91 10.21
CA ILE A 20 -9.15 -2.23 9.13
C ILE A 20 -10.36 -3.06 9.59
N TYR A 21 -10.67 -3.08 10.89
CA TYR A 21 -11.72 -3.91 11.48
C TYR A 21 -13.08 -3.77 10.77
N HIS A 22 -13.51 -2.53 10.50
CA HIS A 22 -14.83 -2.30 9.90
C HIS A 22 -14.90 -2.84 8.46
N LEU A 23 -13.85 -2.70 7.65
CA LEU A 23 -13.77 -3.31 6.32
C LEU A 23 -13.82 -4.83 6.42
N ARG A 24 -12.98 -5.38 7.30
CA ARG A 24 -12.87 -6.82 7.48
C ARG A 24 -14.20 -7.43 7.92
N ARG A 25 -14.82 -6.89 8.96
CA ARG A 25 -16.14 -7.31 9.43
C ARG A 25 -17.18 -7.19 8.33
N ASN A 26 -17.21 -6.08 7.59
CA ASN A 26 -18.19 -5.83 6.53
C ASN A 26 -18.12 -6.92 5.43
N LEU A 27 -16.92 -7.32 5.01
CA LEU A 27 -16.70 -8.31 3.97
C LEU A 27 -16.70 -9.77 4.45
N GLU A 28 -16.38 -10.03 5.71
CA GLU A 28 -16.47 -11.38 6.32
C GLU A 28 -17.92 -11.76 6.59
N LEU A 29 -18.77 -10.81 7.03
CA LEU A 29 -20.16 -11.06 7.37
C LEU A 29 -21.01 -11.59 6.21
N ASP A 30 -20.72 -11.17 4.98
CA ASP A 30 -21.43 -11.63 3.78
C ASP A 30 -20.62 -12.65 2.95
N GLY A 31 -19.48 -13.11 3.47
CA GLY A 31 -18.60 -14.05 2.77
C GLY A 31 -17.98 -13.48 1.49
N THR A 32 -17.94 -12.16 1.32
CA THR A 32 -17.28 -11.53 0.18
C THR A 32 -15.77 -11.78 0.22
N ALA A 33 -15.16 -11.64 1.38
CA ALA A 33 -13.71 -11.78 1.52
C ALA A 33 -13.22 -12.41 2.83
N THR A 34 -12.00 -12.92 2.77
CA THR A 34 -11.18 -13.35 3.92
C THR A 34 -9.79 -12.72 3.81
N PHE A 35 -9.07 -12.67 4.93
CA PHE A 35 -7.84 -11.87 5.04
C PHE A 35 -6.72 -12.72 5.64
N TYR A 36 -5.55 -12.69 5.01
CA TYR A 36 -4.31 -13.28 5.48
C TYR A 36 -3.34 -12.15 5.78
N PHE A 37 -3.04 -11.94 7.06
CA PHE A 37 -2.16 -10.87 7.49
C PHE A 37 -0.73 -11.37 7.62
N LEU A 38 0.18 -10.66 6.96
CA LEU A 38 1.60 -10.95 7.01
C LEU A 38 2.27 -10.14 8.12
N GLU A 39 3.32 -10.71 8.69
CA GLU A 39 4.34 -9.95 9.42
C GLU A 39 5.48 -9.61 8.48
N ALA A 40 6.00 -8.39 8.60
CA ALA A 40 7.19 -7.95 7.89
C ALA A 40 8.46 -8.56 8.51
N LEU A 41 9.56 -8.53 7.75
CA LEU A 41 10.76 -9.32 8.05
C LEU A 41 11.73 -8.64 9.04
N PHE A 42 11.70 -7.31 9.14
CA PHE A 42 12.73 -6.56 9.85
C PHE A 42 12.15 -5.86 11.07
N GLU A 43 12.85 -5.95 12.19
CA GLU A 43 12.53 -5.19 13.38
C GLU A 43 12.74 -3.69 13.15
N ALA A 44 11.92 -2.90 13.82
CA ALA A 44 11.89 -1.47 13.68
C ALA A 44 11.73 -0.81 15.04
N GLU A 45 12.54 0.20 15.33
CA GLU A 45 12.26 1.08 16.46
C GLU A 45 10.95 1.84 16.21
N PRO A 46 10.02 1.89 17.18
CA PRO A 46 8.81 2.70 17.06
C PRO A 46 9.18 4.19 17.00
N THR A 47 8.39 4.99 16.28
CA THR A 47 8.40 6.43 16.54
C THR A 47 7.62 6.72 17.83
N PRO A 48 7.93 7.78 18.58
CA PRO A 48 7.23 8.11 19.82
C PRO A 48 5.70 8.22 19.67
N ASP A 49 5.25 8.64 18.48
CA ASP A 49 3.82 8.80 18.16
C ASP A 49 3.12 7.45 17.91
N ILE A 50 3.85 6.40 17.52
CA ILE A 50 3.31 5.08 17.16
C ILE A 50 3.39 4.08 18.31
N GLU A 51 4.38 4.21 19.21
CA GLU A 51 4.61 3.27 20.32
C GLU A 51 3.36 3.07 21.20
N TYR A 52 2.57 4.13 21.41
CA TYR A 52 1.35 4.08 22.22
C TYR A 52 0.17 3.40 21.51
N GLU A 53 0.14 3.41 20.17
CA GLU A 53 -0.97 2.90 19.36
C GLU A 53 -0.74 1.46 18.86
N CYS A 54 0.53 1.04 18.76
CA CYS A 54 0.94 -0.28 18.30
C CYS A 54 1.99 -0.89 19.24
N PRO A 55 1.60 -1.81 20.15
CA PRO A 55 2.57 -2.50 20.99
C PRO A 55 3.47 -3.42 20.14
N ALA A 56 4.68 -3.65 20.65
CA ALA A 56 5.70 -4.50 20.04
C ALA A 56 5.17 -5.92 19.69
N PRO A 57 5.76 -6.59 18.68
CA PRO A 57 6.91 -6.14 17.87
C PRO A 57 6.53 -5.05 16.86
N ASN A 58 7.43 -4.11 16.61
CA ASN A 58 7.28 -3.09 15.58
C ASN A 58 8.17 -3.52 14.40
N LEU A 59 7.57 -3.67 13.22
CA LEU A 59 8.21 -4.30 12.07
C LEU A 59 8.16 -3.39 10.85
N ARG A 60 9.04 -3.63 9.88
CA ARG A 60 9.11 -2.93 8.60
C ARG A 60 9.46 -3.88 7.46
N TRP A 61 9.10 -3.50 6.25
CA TRP A 61 9.23 -4.34 5.04
C TRP A 61 10.61 -4.24 4.41
N PHE A 62 11.24 -3.09 4.52
CA PHE A 62 12.54 -2.83 3.95
C PHE A 62 13.55 -2.47 5.03
N ASP A 63 14.78 -2.93 4.83
CA ASP A 63 15.88 -2.67 5.72
C ASP A 63 16.54 -1.33 5.35
N TYR A 64 16.34 -0.35 6.21
CA TYR A 64 16.95 0.96 6.11
C TYR A 64 18.12 1.13 7.10
N ASP A 65 18.81 0.07 7.52
CA ASP A 65 19.87 0.10 8.54
C ASP A 65 21.03 1.07 8.20
N HIS A 66 21.16 1.48 6.94
CA HIS A 66 22.06 2.56 6.53
C HIS A 66 21.61 3.97 6.98
N LEU A 67 20.38 4.12 7.47
CA LEU A 67 19.78 5.35 7.95
C LEU A 67 19.58 5.33 9.46
N ASP A 68 19.92 6.45 10.08
CA ASP A 68 19.57 6.72 11.46
C ASP A 68 18.08 7.08 11.58
N LEU A 69 17.22 6.06 11.56
CA LEU A 69 15.76 6.21 11.63
C LEU A 69 15.27 6.68 13.01
N SER A 70 16.13 6.81 14.02
CA SER A 70 15.79 7.52 15.26
C SER A 70 15.45 9.00 15.00
N LYS A 71 15.88 9.52 13.84
CA LYS A 71 15.47 10.84 13.32
C LYS A 71 14.20 10.78 12.47
N GLY A 72 13.43 9.69 12.51
CA GLY A 72 12.30 9.40 11.62
C GLY A 72 11.33 10.56 11.44
N VAL A 73 10.85 11.19 12.52
CA VAL A 73 9.97 12.38 12.45
C VAL A 73 10.64 13.54 11.71
N LYS A 74 11.94 13.76 11.92
CA LYS A 74 12.71 14.78 11.20
C LYS A 74 12.82 14.42 9.71
N HIS A 75 13.03 13.16 9.36
CA HIS A 75 13.05 12.71 7.97
C HIS A 75 11.68 12.89 7.28
N PHE A 76 10.58 12.51 7.94
CA PHE A 76 9.22 12.75 7.45
C PHE A 76 8.94 14.25 7.25
N ALA A 77 9.29 15.09 8.23
CA ALA A 77 9.16 16.54 8.10
C ALA A 77 10.01 17.09 6.96
N GLU A 78 11.24 16.59 6.78
CA GLU A 78 12.10 17.00 5.66
C GLU A 78 11.50 16.59 4.30
N MET A 79 10.96 15.37 4.19
CA MET A 79 10.25 14.90 2.99
C MET A 79 9.04 15.76 2.66
N ALA A 80 8.27 16.16 3.68
CA ALA A 80 7.14 17.05 3.55
C ALA A 80 7.52 18.46 3.05
N THR A 81 8.78 18.86 3.25
CA THR A 81 9.29 20.20 2.91
C THR A 81 10.06 20.25 1.60
N PHE A 82 9.97 19.23 0.73
CA PHE A 82 10.60 19.25 -0.58
C PHE A 82 10.04 20.40 -1.44
N ASN A 83 10.69 21.55 -1.36
CA ASN A 83 10.35 22.73 -2.14
C ASN A 83 10.67 22.51 -3.62
N GLY A 84 9.82 23.06 -4.49
CA GLY A 84 10.03 23.03 -5.94
C GLY A 84 9.87 21.65 -6.57
N MET A 85 9.03 20.78 -6.00
CA MET A 85 8.56 19.57 -6.70
C MET A 85 7.71 19.98 -7.91
N THR A 86 8.00 19.41 -9.08
CA THR A 86 7.23 19.68 -10.30
C THR A 86 6.14 18.64 -10.57
N SER A 87 6.26 17.45 -9.97
CA SER A 87 5.28 16.37 -10.07
C SER A 87 5.33 15.44 -8.83
N PRO A 88 4.33 14.57 -8.62
CA PRO A 88 4.40 13.50 -7.62
C PRO A 88 5.66 12.62 -7.73
N GLU A 89 6.04 12.29 -8.96
CA GLU A 89 7.18 11.44 -9.31
C GLU A 89 8.51 12.08 -8.91
N ASP A 90 8.68 13.39 -9.13
CA ASP A 90 9.85 14.15 -8.66
C ASP A 90 9.98 14.10 -7.13
N GLY A 91 8.85 14.18 -6.41
CA GLY A 91 8.82 14.01 -4.96
C GLY A 91 9.32 12.64 -4.52
N VAL A 92 8.82 11.57 -5.15
CA VAL A 92 9.26 10.20 -4.87
C VAL A 92 10.74 10.02 -5.17
N ARG A 93 11.22 10.50 -6.31
CA ARG A 93 12.63 10.37 -6.71
C ARG A 93 13.57 11.07 -5.72
N ARG A 94 13.20 12.25 -5.23
CA ARG A 94 13.97 12.99 -4.21
C ARG A 94 13.97 12.28 -2.85
N ALA A 95 12.83 11.76 -2.42
CA ALA A 95 12.72 10.97 -1.21
C ALA A 95 13.59 9.72 -1.29
N TRP A 96 13.44 8.96 -2.37
CA TRP A 96 14.15 7.71 -2.57
C TRP A 96 15.65 7.91 -2.67
N GLY A 97 16.10 8.91 -3.43
CA GLY A 97 17.52 9.23 -3.56
C GLY A 97 18.21 9.57 -2.23
N ARG A 98 17.44 9.91 -1.19
CA ARG A 98 17.91 10.25 0.14
C ARG A 98 17.69 9.16 1.19
N TYR A 99 16.59 8.40 1.09
CA TYR A 99 16.13 7.47 2.12
C TYR A 99 15.91 6.02 1.66
N GLY A 100 16.01 5.73 0.36
CA GLY A 100 15.76 4.40 -0.20
C GLY A 100 17.00 3.74 -0.80
N LYS A 101 18.20 4.33 -0.68
CA LYS A 101 19.40 3.76 -1.32
C LYS A 101 19.91 2.54 -0.57
N GLY A 102 20.14 1.42 -1.26
CA GLY A 102 20.70 0.21 -0.64
C GLY A 102 19.69 -0.65 0.12
N VAL A 103 18.39 -0.45 -0.14
CA VAL A 103 17.33 -1.34 0.37
C VAL A 103 17.10 -2.55 -0.56
N GLY A 104 17.75 -2.61 -1.73
CA GLY A 104 17.46 -3.60 -2.78
C GLY A 104 17.51 -5.05 -2.30
N SER A 105 18.53 -5.43 -1.52
CA SER A 105 18.64 -6.78 -0.96
C SER A 105 17.48 -7.13 -0.02
N SER A 106 16.97 -6.16 0.76
CA SER A 106 15.82 -6.39 1.64
C SER A 106 14.50 -6.51 0.86
N ALA A 107 14.38 -5.80 -0.26
CA ALA A 107 13.23 -5.90 -1.15
C ALA A 107 13.18 -7.26 -1.87
N GLU A 108 14.34 -7.80 -2.27
CA GLU A 108 14.45 -9.15 -2.81
C GLU A 108 14.04 -10.21 -1.78
N LEU A 109 14.54 -10.10 -0.54
CA LEU A 109 14.14 -10.98 0.57
C LEU A 109 12.63 -10.92 0.85
N MET A 110 12.05 -9.71 0.84
CA MET A 110 10.60 -9.51 0.99
C MET A 110 9.82 -10.19 -0.12
N LEU A 111 10.23 -10.02 -1.38
CA LEU A 111 9.57 -10.65 -2.53
C LEU A 111 9.62 -12.18 -2.44
N ASP A 112 10.78 -12.76 -2.14
CA ASP A 112 10.92 -14.21 -2.03
C ASP A 112 10.12 -14.78 -0.86
N TYR A 113 10.12 -14.11 0.28
CA TYR A 113 9.28 -14.47 1.41
C TYR A 113 7.79 -14.52 1.04
N VAL A 114 7.30 -13.47 0.36
CA VAL A 114 5.89 -13.39 -0.02
C VAL A 114 5.54 -14.39 -1.12
N ARG A 115 6.44 -14.63 -2.09
CA ARG A 115 6.24 -15.64 -3.14
C ARG A 115 6.06 -17.04 -2.54
N ASN A 116 6.88 -17.42 -1.56
CA ASN A 116 6.72 -18.70 -0.86
C ASN A 116 5.35 -18.81 -0.19
N ILE A 117 4.86 -17.74 0.45
CA ILE A 117 3.51 -17.73 1.03
C ILE A 117 2.43 -17.81 -0.04
N ILE A 118 2.59 -17.14 -1.18
CA ILE A 118 1.64 -17.23 -2.30
C ILE A 118 1.58 -18.67 -2.83
N GLU A 119 2.71 -19.38 -2.87
CA GLU A 119 2.77 -20.79 -3.27
C GLU A 119 2.08 -21.72 -2.26
N ASP A 120 2.35 -21.55 -0.97
CA ASP A 120 1.84 -22.43 0.09
C ASP A 120 0.36 -22.17 0.45
N GLU A 121 -0.02 -20.90 0.52
CA GLU A 121 -1.32 -20.45 1.04
C GLU A 121 -2.25 -19.91 -0.06
N GLY A 122 -1.79 -19.88 -1.30
CA GLY A 122 -2.57 -19.40 -2.44
C GLY A 122 -3.80 -20.26 -2.77
N PRO A 123 -4.64 -19.79 -3.72
CA PRO A 123 -4.50 -18.54 -4.45
C PRO A 123 -5.02 -17.33 -3.68
N PHE A 124 -4.29 -16.22 -3.77
CA PHE A 124 -4.74 -14.90 -3.32
C PHE A 124 -5.42 -14.15 -4.47
N HIS A 125 -6.49 -13.44 -4.15
CA HIS A 125 -7.35 -12.73 -5.12
C HIS A 125 -7.18 -11.22 -5.06
N GLY A 126 -6.49 -10.70 -4.06
CA GLY A 126 -6.24 -9.28 -3.90
C GLY A 126 -5.13 -9.01 -2.90
N VAL A 127 -4.56 -7.82 -2.97
CA VAL A 127 -3.61 -7.30 -1.98
C VAL A 127 -4.20 -6.09 -1.27
N ILE A 128 -3.88 -5.94 0.01
CA ILE A 128 -4.20 -4.75 0.81
C ILE A 128 -2.93 -4.29 1.49
N GLY A 129 -2.54 -3.03 1.32
CA GLY A 129 -1.36 -2.49 2.00
C GLY A 129 -1.58 -1.07 2.51
N ALA A 130 -0.81 -0.71 3.53
CA ALA A 130 -0.79 0.64 4.08
C ALA A 130 0.64 1.22 4.14
N SER A 131 0.81 2.49 3.77
CA SER A 131 2.11 3.19 3.81
C SER A 131 3.23 2.35 3.16
N GLU A 132 4.31 2.01 3.89
CA GLU A 132 5.38 1.11 3.42
C GLU A 132 4.87 -0.27 2.99
N GLY A 133 3.94 -0.88 3.75
CA GLY A 133 3.30 -2.13 3.36
C GLY A 133 2.48 -2.01 2.09
N GLY A 134 2.00 -0.81 1.76
CA GLY A 134 1.42 -0.48 0.47
C GLY A 134 2.41 -0.59 -0.68
N SER A 135 3.65 -0.13 -0.47
CA SER A 135 4.75 -0.30 -1.43
C SER A 135 5.09 -1.78 -1.63
N ALA A 136 5.22 -2.54 -0.53
CA ALA A 136 5.45 -3.98 -0.59
C ALA A 136 4.32 -4.70 -1.33
N ALA A 137 3.06 -4.41 -0.99
CA ALA A 137 1.88 -4.96 -1.65
C ALA A 137 1.84 -4.62 -3.15
N ALA A 138 2.14 -3.38 -3.52
CA ALA A 138 2.19 -2.94 -4.92
C ALA A 138 3.32 -3.64 -5.68
N THR A 139 4.49 -3.80 -5.06
CA THR A 139 5.65 -4.49 -5.64
C THR A 139 5.32 -5.95 -5.91
N VAL A 140 4.75 -6.64 -4.92
CA VAL A 140 4.27 -8.04 -5.07
C VAL A 140 3.21 -8.13 -6.16
N LEU A 141 2.25 -7.21 -6.19
CA LEU A 141 1.23 -7.20 -7.24
C LEU A 141 1.84 -7.02 -8.64
N PHE A 142 2.78 -6.09 -8.79
CA PHE A 142 3.47 -5.84 -10.05
C PHE A 142 4.29 -7.05 -10.51
N ASP A 143 5.00 -7.70 -9.58
CA ASP A 143 5.73 -8.95 -9.79
C ASP A 143 4.81 -10.07 -10.29
N GLN A 144 3.70 -10.33 -9.59
CA GLN A 144 2.76 -11.39 -9.95
C GLN A 144 2.10 -11.15 -11.32
N LEU A 145 1.75 -9.91 -11.65
CA LEU A 145 1.28 -9.55 -12.99
C LEU A 145 2.37 -9.75 -14.05
N GLY A 146 3.63 -9.45 -13.72
CA GLY A 146 4.79 -9.69 -14.58
C GLY A 146 4.99 -11.18 -14.88
N LEU A 147 4.99 -12.02 -13.84
CA LEU A 147 5.12 -13.47 -13.94
C LEU A 147 3.98 -14.08 -14.75
N ALA A 148 2.73 -13.69 -14.45
CA ALA A 148 1.55 -14.14 -15.19
C ALA A 148 1.67 -13.85 -16.70
N ARG A 149 2.09 -12.63 -17.07
CA ARG A 149 2.35 -12.26 -18.48
C ARG A 149 3.47 -13.09 -19.09
N LYS A 150 4.59 -13.26 -18.39
CA LYS A 150 5.76 -14.03 -18.86
C LYS A 150 5.41 -15.50 -19.12
N HIS A 151 4.56 -16.09 -18.28
CA HIS A 151 4.15 -17.49 -18.38
C HIS A 151 2.88 -17.71 -19.21
N GLY A 152 2.22 -16.63 -19.68
CA GLY A 152 0.97 -16.73 -20.42
C GLY A 152 -0.19 -17.30 -19.58
N GLN A 153 -0.16 -17.08 -18.27
CA GLN A 153 -1.15 -17.58 -17.32
C GLN A 153 -1.99 -16.43 -16.74
N PRO A 154 -3.25 -16.69 -16.36
CA PRO A 154 -4.04 -15.69 -15.65
C PRO A 154 -3.44 -15.43 -14.26
N CYS A 155 -3.28 -14.16 -13.89
CA CYS A 155 -2.93 -13.79 -12.51
C CYS A 155 -4.13 -14.03 -11.60
N PRO A 156 -4.01 -14.81 -10.50
CA PRO A 156 -5.10 -14.99 -9.55
C PRO A 156 -5.47 -13.70 -8.82
N ILE A 157 -4.53 -12.76 -8.67
CA ILE A 157 -4.75 -11.46 -8.02
C ILE A 157 -5.54 -10.55 -8.97
N GLN A 158 -6.70 -10.10 -8.50
CA GLN A 158 -7.71 -9.38 -9.29
C GLN A 158 -7.87 -7.91 -8.88
N CYS A 159 -7.39 -7.50 -7.70
CA CYS A 159 -7.35 -6.08 -7.33
C CYS A 159 -6.27 -5.74 -6.29
N GLY A 160 -5.97 -4.44 -6.15
CA GLY A 160 -5.16 -3.87 -5.08
C GLY A 160 -5.91 -2.80 -4.29
N ILE A 161 -5.70 -2.75 -2.97
CA ILE A 161 -6.26 -1.74 -2.07
C ILE A 161 -5.12 -1.08 -1.30
N PHE A 162 -5.01 0.24 -1.40
CA PHE A 162 -3.85 0.99 -0.93
C PHE A 162 -4.27 2.13 -0.02
N PHE A 163 -3.92 2.03 1.27
CA PHE A 163 -4.13 3.08 2.26
C PHE A 163 -2.86 3.91 2.42
N VAL A 164 -2.91 5.22 2.16
CA VAL A 164 -1.79 6.18 2.36
C VAL A 164 -0.44 5.63 1.86
N SER A 165 -0.46 4.94 0.72
CA SER A 165 0.64 4.07 0.26
C SER A 165 1.57 4.75 -0.74
N THR A 166 2.70 4.11 -1.03
CA THR A 166 3.72 4.60 -1.96
C THR A 166 3.85 3.66 -3.19
N PRO A 167 4.49 4.11 -4.29
CA PRO A 167 4.62 3.30 -5.51
C PRO A 167 5.34 1.96 -5.29
N PRO A 168 5.17 0.98 -6.20
CA PRO A 168 5.97 -0.24 -6.17
C PRO A 168 7.45 0.06 -6.43
N MET A 169 8.33 -0.81 -5.93
CA MET A 169 9.75 -0.72 -6.16
C MET A 169 10.13 -1.16 -7.59
N THR A 170 11.28 -0.72 -8.07
CA THR A 170 11.91 -1.26 -9.28
C THR A 170 12.41 -2.69 -9.03
N GLU A 171 12.69 -3.44 -10.10
CA GLU A 171 13.12 -4.85 -9.99
C GLU A 171 14.44 -5.03 -9.22
N ASP A 172 15.33 -4.05 -9.28
CA ASP A 172 16.58 -4.02 -8.50
C ASP A 172 16.39 -3.51 -7.06
N GLY A 173 15.19 -3.03 -6.72
CA GLY A 173 14.87 -2.44 -5.43
C GLY A 173 15.64 -1.15 -5.12
N GLU A 174 16.31 -0.54 -6.10
CA GLU A 174 17.08 0.70 -5.91
C GLU A 174 16.28 1.97 -6.24
N GLY A 175 14.99 1.82 -6.56
CA GLY A 175 14.07 2.89 -6.91
C GLY A 175 12.61 2.53 -6.71
N CYS A 176 11.75 3.49 -7.04
CA CYS A 176 10.32 3.24 -7.27
C CYS A 176 10.03 3.21 -8.77
N LEU A 177 9.09 2.36 -9.17
CA LEU A 177 8.50 2.43 -10.51
C LEU A 177 7.63 3.69 -10.58
N LEU A 178 7.92 4.57 -11.53
CA LEU A 178 7.21 5.84 -11.74
C LEU A 178 6.67 5.90 -13.16
N CYS A 179 5.51 6.53 -13.34
CA CYS A 179 4.82 6.52 -14.63
C CYS A 179 5.50 7.36 -15.72
N ASP A 180 6.41 8.26 -15.33
CA ASP A 180 7.20 9.13 -16.21
C ASP A 180 8.53 8.50 -16.64
N ASP A 181 9.00 7.48 -15.91
CA ASP A 181 10.24 6.73 -16.19
C ASP A 181 9.96 5.38 -16.88
N ASP A 182 8.78 4.79 -16.66
CA ASP A 182 8.43 3.45 -17.15
C ASP A 182 6.96 3.41 -17.63
N ASP A 183 6.71 2.77 -18.78
CA ASP A 183 5.38 2.66 -19.40
C ASP A 183 4.55 1.48 -18.84
N ARG A 184 5.15 0.58 -18.05
CA ARG A 184 4.43 -0.54 -17.43
C ARG A 184 3.41 0.00 -16.41
N ARG A 185 2.25 -0.66 -16.34
CA ARG A 185 1.15 -0.28 -15.45
C ARG A 185 0.63 -1.47 -14.67
N ILE A 186 0.03 -1.19 -13.51
CA ILE A 186 -0.87 -2.12 -12.84
C ILE A 186 -2.20 -2.09 -13.59
N THR A 187 -2.49 -3.18 -14.31
CA THR A 187 -3.62 -3.27 -15.26
C THR A 187 -4.85 -3.97 -14.67
N ILE A 188 -4.98 -4.00 -13.35
CA ILE A 188 -6.13 -4.56 -12.65
C ILE A 188 -6.78 -3.46 -11.80
N PRO A 189 -8.06 -3.60 -11.42
CA PRO A 189 -8.73 -2.63 -10.56
C PRO A 189 -7.96 -2.30 -9.28
N THR A 190 -7.86 -1.02 -8.94
CA THR A 190 -7.23 -0.56 -7.70
C THR A 190 -8.10 0.42 -6.94
N CYS A 191 -8.02 0.39 -5.62
CA CYS A 191 -8.64 1.36 -4.73
C CYS A 191 -7.56 2.09 -3.95
N HIS A 192 -7.53 3.42 -4.06
CA HIS A 192 -6.57 4.30 -3.41
C HIS A 192 -7.29 5.14 -2.36
N ILE A 193 -6.86 5.02 -1.11
CA ILE A 193 -7.46 5.69 0.05
C ILE A 193 -6.38 6.57 0.69
N TYR A 194 -6.53 7.89 0.62
CA TYR A 194 -5.54 8.81 1.19
C TYR A 194 -6.14 10.19 1.51
N SER A 195 -5.37 11.03 2.20
CA SER A 195 -5.77 12.40 2.50
C SER A 195 -4.96 13.39 1.66
N GLU A 196 -5.61 14.43 1.12
CA GLU A 196 -4.86 15.55 0.54
C GLU A 196 -4.15 16.40 1.60
N LYS A 197 -4.51 16.24 2.87
CA LYS A 197 -3.81 16.85 4.02
C LYS A 197 -2.60 16.02 4.46
N ASP A 198 -2.40 14.84 3.87
CA ASP A 198 -1.20 14.05 4.12
C ASP A 198 0.01 14.79 3.54
N LEU A 199 1.02 15.01 4.38
CA LEU A 199 2.29 15.62 3.98
C LEU A 199 3.05 14.78 2.95
N LEU A 200 2.71 13.50 2.83
CA LEU A 200 3.21 12.55 1.85
C LEU A 200 2.19 12.21 0.76
N CYS A 201 1.12 13.00 0.57
CA CYS A 201 0.07 12.71 -0.42
C CYS A 201 0.60 12.52 -1.84
N TRP A 202 1.75 13.13 -2.18
CA TRP A 202 2.42 12.94 -3.46
C TRP A 202 2.90 11.51 -3.68
N MET A 203 3.20 10.72 -2.64
CA MET A 203 3.51 9.30 -2.77
C MET A 203 2.28 8.50 -3.24
N ALA A 204 1.13 8.76 -2.63
CA ALA A 204 -0.12 8.11 -3.00
C ALA A 204 -0.55 8.48 -4.44
N LYS A 205 -0.35 9.75 -4.83
CA LYS A 205 -0.59 10.23 -6.20
C LYS A 205 0.36 9.57 -7.21
N ALA A 206 1.64 9.41 -6.88
CA ALA A 206 2.58 8.69 -7.75
C ALA A 206 2.18 7.22 -7.93
N LEU A 207 1.75 6.53 -6.85
CA LEU A 207 1.24 5.15 -6.95
C LEU A 207 -0.01 5.09 -7.82
N GLN A 208 -0.93 6.05 -7.65
CA GLN A 208 -2.13 6.18 -8.47
C GLN A 208 -1.78 6.28 -9.97
N ASN A 209 -0.73 7.03 -10.33
CA ASN A 209 -0.32 7.24 -11.72
C ASN A 209 0.29 5.98 -12.37
N VAL A 210 0.79 5.03 -11.57
CA VAL A 210 1.29 3.73 -12.05
C VAL A 210 0.14 2.74 -12.36
N CYS A 211 -1.06 3.00 -11.82
CA CYS A 211 -2.25 2.18 -12.07
C CYS A 211 -3.01 2.68 -13.31
N GLN A 212 -3.59 1.77 -14.10
CA GLN A 212 -4.48 2.17 -15.21
C GLN A 212 -5.73 2.89 -14.69
N GLU A 213 -6.31 3.79 -15.48
CA GLU A 213 -7.55 4.51 -15.11
C GLU A 213 -8.77 3.58 -15.02
N ASP A 214 -8.88 2.62 -15.93
CA ASP A 214 -9.99 1.67 -15.97
C ASP A 214 -10.05 0.79 -14.70
N GLY A 215 -11.13 0.92 -13.93
CA GLY A 215 -11.34 0.20 -12.68
C GLY A 215 -10.65 0.83 -11.46
N LYS A 216 -10.07 2.04 -11.59
CA LYS A 216 -9.50 2.81 -10.49
C LYS A 216 -10.59 3.44 -9.64
N THR A 217 -10.44 3.37 -8.32
CA THR A 217 -11.30 4.03 -7.34
C THR A 217 -10.44 4.88 -6.41
N ILE A 218 -10.85 6.13 -6.18
CA ILE A 218 -10.14 7.05 -5.28
C ILE A 218 -11.11 7.48 -4.18
N ILE A 219 -10.69 7.30 -2.93
CA ILE A 219 -11.45 7.66 -1.74
C ILE A 219 -10.61 8.60 -0.89
N LEU A 220 -11.04 9.86 -0.78
CA LEU A 220 -10.37 10.89 -0.01
C LEU A 220 -10.95 10.98 1.40
N HIS A 221 -10.08 11.18 2.39
CA HIS A 221 -10.44 11.50 3.78
C HIS A 221 -9.63 12.69 4.30
N GLU A 222 -9.96 13.19 5.48
CA GLU A 222 -9.33 14.38 6.08
C GLU A 222 -8.29 14.07 7.17
N GLY A 223 -7.91 12.81 7.34
CA GLY A 223 -7.12 12.31 8.47
C GLY A 223 -5.59 12.44 8.35
N GLY A 224 -5.07 13.09 7.31
CA GLY A 224 -3.62 13.14 7.07
C GLY A 224 -3.02 11.75 6.76
N HIS A 225 -1.82 11.47 7.28
CA HIS A 225 -1.12 10.19 7.09
C HIS A 225 -1.64 9.11 8.07
N THR A 226 -2.93 8.80 8.00
CA THR A 226 -3.56 7.79 8.86
C THR A 226 -4.45 6.88 8.03
N ILE A 227 -4.61 5.63 8.47
CA ILE A 227 -5.61 4.74 7.88
C ILE A 227 -6.97 5.16 8.45
N PRO A 228 -7.94 5.55 7.63
CA PRO A 228 -9.28 5.88 8.12
C PRO A 228 -9.91 4.65 8.76
N HIS A 229 -10.76 4.82 9.76
CA HIS A 229 -11.40 3.70 10.48
C HIS A 229 -12.92 3.86 10.58
N THR A 230 -13.52 4.83 9.90
CA THR A 230 -14.97 5.03 9.95
C THR A 230 -15.70 3.93 9.18
N GLU A 231 -16.83 3.47 9.73
CA GLU A 231 -17.68 2.45 9.09
C GLU A 231 -18.09 2.83 7.68
N LYS A 232 -18.47 4.10 7.49
CA LYS A 232 -18.94 4.62 6.21
C LYS A 232 -17.87 4.54 5.13
N LEU A 233 -16.64 4.98 5.41
CA LEU A 233 -15.55 4.92 4.45
C LEU A 233 -15.17 3.47 4.14
N MET A 234 -15.10 2.62 5.18
CA MET A 234 -14.79 1.20 4.99
C MET A 234 -15.88 0.44 4.23
N ALA A 235 -17.14 0.89 4.29
CA ALA A 235 -18.21 0.38 3.46
C ALA A 235 -17.99 0.70 1.97
N ASP A 236 -17.49 1.89 1.62
CA ASP A 236 -17.17 2.23 0.22
C ASP A 236 -16.00 1.37 -0.33
N VAL A 237 -15.01 1.07 0.52
CA VAL A 237 -13.94 0.11 0.17
C VAL A 237 -14.51 -1.29 -0.02
N ALA A 238 -15.47 -1.71 0.81
CA ALA A 238 -16.14 -2.99 0.67
C ALA A 238 -16.96 -3.08 -0.63
N GLU A 239 -17.64 -2.01 -1.03
CA GLU A 239 -18.36 -1.93 -2.31
C GLU A 239 -17.42 -2.05 -3.50
N PHE A 240 -16.23 -1.45 -3.44
CA PHE A 240 -15.18 -1.68 -4.45
C PHE A 240 -14.86 -3.18 -4.58
N VAL A 241 -14.65 -3.89 -3.47
CA VAL A 241 -14.36 -5.33 -3.47
C VAL A 241 -15.51 -6.13 -4.07
N ARG A 242 -16.76 -5.83 -3.68
CA ARG A 242 -17.94 -6.51 -4.23
C ARG A 242 -18.07 -6.31 -5.74
N ARG A 243 -17.81 -5.11 -6.23
CA ARG A 243 -17.84 -4.80 -7.66
C ARG A 243 -16.78 -5.58 -8.43
N VAL A 244 -15.55 -5.64 -7.92
CA VAL A 244 -14.47 -6.45 -8.52
C VAL A 244 -14.87 -7.93 -8.54
N LYS A 245 -15.40 -8.47 -7.44
CA LYS A 245 -15.89 -9.86 -7.36
C LYS A 245 -16.98 -10.17 -8.39
N GLN A 246 -17.80 -9.19 -8.75
CA GLN A 246 -18.84 -9.29 -9.77
C GLN A 246 -18.32 -9.08 -11.21
N GLY A 247 -17.03 -8.78 -11.39
CA GLY A 247 -16.43 -8.55 -12.71
C GLY A 247 -16.75 -7.19 -13.33
N SER A 248 -17.21 -6.22 -12.53
CA SER A 248 -17.50 -4.87 -13.03
C SER A 248 -16.27 -3.96 -12.89
N THR A 249 -15.90 -3.32 -14.00
CA THR A 249 -14.80 -2.34 -14.10
C THR A 249 -15.30 -0.91 -14.23
N GLN A 250 -16.60 -0.69 -14.01
CA GLN A 250 -17.21 0.64 -14.13
C GLN A 250 -16.46 1.66 -13.25
N GLU A 251 -16.15 2.82 -13.80
CA GLU A 251 -15.53 3.92 -13.05
C GLU A 251 -16.37 4.25 -11.81
N THR A 252 -15.71 4.35 -10.66
CA THR A 252 -16.31 5.02 -9.50
C THR A 252 -16.02 6.51 -9.63
N PRO A 253 -17.01 7.39 -9.42
CA PRO A 253 -16.68 8.78 -9.16
C PRO A 253 -15.75 8.89 -7.95
N LEU A 254 -14.96 9.97 -7.90
CA LEU A 254 -14.17 10.34 -6.72
C LEU A 254 -15.08 10.38 -5.49
N ILE A 255 -14.74 9.61 -4.46
CA ILE A 255 -15.48 9.59 -3.19
C ILE A 255 -14.73 10.48 -2.19
N VAL A 256 -15.44 11.40 -1.53
CA VAL A 256 -14.85 12.30 -0.53
C VAL A 256 -15.59 12.16 0.79
N HIS A 257 -14.86 11.83 1.85
CA HIS A 257 -15.35 11.80 3.23
C HIS A 257 -14.86 13.03 3.99
N ASN A 258 -15.78 13.91 4.34
CA ASN A 258 -15.51 15.08 5.18
C ASN A 258 -15.75 14.72 6.66
N ALA A 259 -15.00 15.34 7.57
CA ALA A 259 -15.05 15.11 9.03
C ALA A 259 -16.43 15.38 9.66
N ALA A 260 -17.39 15.96 8.93
CA ALA A 260 -18.72 16.34 9.42
C ALA A 260 -19.79 15.24 9.33
N GLN A 261 -19.44 13.98 9.06
CA GLN A 261 -20.41 12.86 8.98
C GLN A 261 -20.01 11.68 9.87
N GLY A 262 -19.68 11.97 11.13
CA GLY A 262 -19.57 10.99 12.22
C GLY A 262 -20.75 11.10 13.18
#